data_AF-A0A3B0B659-F1
#
_entry.id   AF-A0A3B0B659-F1
#
_cell.length_a   1.000
_cell.length_b   1.000
_cell.length_c   1.000
_cell.angle_alpha   90.00
_cell.angle_beta   90.00
_cell.angle_gamma   90.00
#
_symmetry.space_group_name_H-M   'P 1'
#
loop_
_entity.id
_entity.type
_entity.pdbx_description
1 polymer ?
#
loop_
_entity_poly.entity_id
_entity_poly.type
_entity_poly.pdbx_seq_one_letter_code
_entity_poly.pdbx_strand_id
1 'polypeptide(L)'
;MAIATASVFSHTDALVKIWNFAAPTPKGTLAVQNGVVGVSLTNTTGITARKVTEIGPYEISEPTEAGVGNDKATSIGQYAAGVAIDGTFTFRDIVSTGTTPVPTSTPQGTPVFLTAGGALTLVSTSNTRVGVVNYSATYQKAAGKLPIAIGL
;
A
#
# COMPACT_ATOMS: atom_id res chain seq x y z
N MET A 1 1.33 3.27 -10.52
CA MET A 1 1.22 2.39 -9.34
C MET A 1 -0.23 2.30 -8.93
N ALA A 2 -0.69 1.10 -8.54
CA ALA A 2 -2.04 0.89 -8.06
C ALA A 2 -2.27 1.54 -6.69
N ILE A 3 -3.47 2.05 -6.46
CA ILE A 3 -3.86 2.73 -5.22
C ILE A 3 -5.08 2.02 -4.62
N ALA A 4 -4.96 1.61 -3.37
CA ALA A 4 -6.05 1.08 -2.57
C ALA A 4 -7.08 2.18 -2.29
N THR A 5 -8.35 1.85 -2.47
CA THR A 5 -9.47 2.77 -2.27
C THR A 5 -10.15 2.61 -0.91
N ALA A 6 -9.93 1.49 -0.23
CA ALA A 6 -10.42 1.22 1.12
C ALA A 6 -9.66 0.06 1.76
N SER A 7 -9.56 0.05 3.09
CA SER A 7 -9.18 -1.15 3.86
C SER A 7 -10.42 -1.95 4.21
N VAL A 8 -10.40 -3.25 3.97
CA VAL A 8 -11.50 -4.18 4.27
C VAL A 8 -11.27 -4.90 5.59
N PHE A 9 -10.02 -5.31 5.82
CA PHE A 9 -9.55 -5.79 7.11
C PHE A 9 -8.36 -4.93 7.52
N SER A 10 -8.34 -4.52 8.79
CA SER A 10 -7.26 -3.72 9.36
C SER A 10 -5.93 -4.46 9.24
N HIS A 11 -4.87 -3.71 9.01
CA HIS A 11 -3.50 -4.18 9.14
C HIS A 11 -3.15 -4.29 10.63
N THR A 12 -2.08 -5.00 10.95
CA THR A 12 -1.55 -5.06 12.31
C THR A 12 -0.37 -4.10 12.47
N ASP A 13 -0.34 -3.34 13.57
CA ASP A 13 0.73 -2.36 13.82
C ASP A 13 2.12 -3.02 13.90
N ALA A 14 2.19 -4.26 14.40
CA ALA A 14 3.42 -5.05 14.44
C ALA A 14 4.00 -5.37 13.05
N LEU A 15 3.16 -5.30 12.01
CA LEU A 15 3.52 -5.53 10.62
C LEU A 15 3.44 -4.22 9.80
N VAL A 16 3.63 -3.08 10.47
CA VAL A 16 3.89 -1.79 9.80
C VAL A 16 5.40 -1.56 9.72
N LYS A 17 5.87 -1.17 8.54
CA LYS A 17 7.26 -0.78 8.27
C LYS A 17 7.34 0.66 7.83
N ILE A 18 8.50 1.28 8.02
CA ILE A 18 8.81 2.57 7.38
C ILE A 18 9.56 2.30 6.09
N TRP A 19 9.02 2.76 4.97
CA TRP A 19 9.67 2.71 3.67
C TRP A 19 10.00 4.12 3.19
N ASN A 20 11.19 4.27 2.59
CA ASN A 20 11.59 5.50 1.92
C ASN A 20 11.26 5.38 0.43
N PHE A 21 10.39 6.26 -0.05
CA PHE A 21 10.03 6.32 -1.46
C PHE A 21 10.94 7.28 -2.23
N ALA A 22 11.14 7.03 -3.52
CA ALA A 22 11.95 7.90 -4.38
C ALA A 22 11.24 9.21 -4.76
N ALA A 23 9.94 9.30 -4.53
CA ALA A 23 9.09 10.43 -4.91
C ALA A 23 7.91 10.55 -3.94
N PRO A 24 7.22 11.72 -3.92
CA PRO A 24 5.99 11.88 -3.14
C PRO A 24 4.98 10.79 -3.51
N THR A 25 4.48 10.10 -2.49
CA THR A 25 3.65 8.92 -2.61
C THR A 25 2.32 9.14 -1.88
N PRO A 26 1.17 9.03 -2.58
CA PRO A 26 -0.14 9.07 -1.96
C PRO A 26 -0.34 7.99 -0.89
N LYS A 27 -1.33 8.18 -0.01
CA LYS A 27 -1.83 7.11 0.84
C LYS A 27 -2.54 6.05 0.00
N GLY A 28 -2.42 4.79 0.41
CA GLY A 28 -3.03 3.63 -0.24
C GLY A 28 -2.21 3.11 -1.41
N THR A 29 -1.07 3.71 -1.73
CA THR A 29 -0.21 3.27 -2.83
C THR A 29 0.39 1.90 -2.53
N LEU A 30 0.18 0.96 -3.45
CA LEU A 30 0.82 -0.35 -3.43
C LEU A 30 2.27 -0.24 -3.90
N ALA A 31 3.20 -0.79 -3.14
CA ALA A 31 4.61 -0.79 -3.47
C ALA A 31 5.28 -2.14 -3.15
N VAL A 32 6.45 -2.35 -3.75
CA VAL A 32 7.31 -3.51 -3.52
C VAL A 32 8.71 -3.02 -3.18
N GLN A 33 9.25 -3.43 -2.04
CA GLN A 33 10.62 -3.13 -1.64
C GLN A 33 11.28 -4.39 -1.07
N ASN A 34 12.47 -4.74 -1.57
CA ASN A 34 13.21 -5.94 -1.16
C ASN A 34 12.36 -7.24 -1.23
N GLY A 35 11.51 -7.36 -2.26
CA GLY A 35 10.62 -8.50 -2.45
C GLY A 35 9.40 -8.54 -1.53
N VAL A 36 9.23 -7.55 -0.64
CA VAL A 36 8.07 -7.43 0.26
C VAL A 36 7.05 -6.49 -0.38
N VAL A 37 5.79 -6.91 -0.39
CA VAL A 37 4.64 -6.12 -0.87
C VAL A 37 4.04 -5.36 0.30
N GLY A 38 3.63 -4.11 0.08
CA GLY A 38 2.99 -3.31 1.11
C GLY A 38 2.14 -2.17 0.54
N VAL A 39 1.30 -1.60 1.39
CA VAL A 39 0.42 -0.47 1.08
C VAL A 39 0.76 0.71 1.98
N SER A 40 1.01 1.89 1.39
CA SER A 40 1.27 3.10 2.16
C SER A 40 0.05 3.50 3.00
N LEU A 41 0.28 3.75 4.28
CA LEU A 41 -0.73 4.23 5.24
C LEU A 41 -0.72 5.76 5.36
N THR A 42 0.44 6.35 5.05
CA THR A 42 0.75 7.78 5.16
C THR A 42 0.75 8.42 3.78
N ASN A 43 0.17 9.61 3.64
CA ASN A 43 0.31 10.41 2.42
C ASN A 43 1.57 11.27 2.55
N THR A 44 2.50 11.13 1.60
CA THR A 44 3.72 11.95 1.55
C THR A 44 3.67 13.03 0.47
N THR A 45 2.53 13.16 -0.21
CA THR A 45 2.30 14.21 -1.23
C THR A 45 2.13 15.56 -0.54
N GLY A 46 2.86 16.57 -1.01
CA GLY A 46 2.77 17.93 -0.48
C GLY A 46 3.53 18.17 0.84
N ILE A 47 4.34 17.20 1.31
CA ILE A 47 5.24 17.42 2.44
C ILE A 47 6.37 18.35 2.00
N THR A 48 6.39 19.56 2.55
CA THR A 48 7.31 20.64 2.15
C THR A 48 8.56 20.77 3.03
N ALA A 49 8.57 20.28 4.28
CA ALA A 49 9.75 20.34 5.15
C ALA A 49 9.68 19.40 6.37
N ARG A 50 10.87 19.11 6.93
CA ARG A 50 11.10 18.51 8.26
C ARG A 50 11.02 19.64 9.30
N LYS A 51 10.20 19.54 10.34
CA LYS A 51 10.24 20.48 11.47
C LYS A 51 11.31 20.02 12.44
N VAL A 52 12.45 20.71 12.45
CA VAL A 52 13.47 20.52 13.48
C VAL A 52 13.10 21.42 14.66
N THR A 53 12.83 20.82 15.81
CA THR A 53 12.62 21.51 17.08
C THR A 53 13.84 21.23 17.96
N GLU A 54 14.63 22.26 18.24
CA GLU A 54 15.74 22.18 19.19
C GLU A 54 15.20 22.34 20.61
N ILE A 55 15.52 21.37 21.49
CA ILE A 55 15.24 21.44 22.93
C ILE A 55 16.57 21.21 23.67
N GLY A 56 17.27 22.30 24.01
CA GLY A 56 18.59 22.20 24.64
C GLY A 56 19.63 21.59 23.68
N PRO A 57 20.42 20.57 24.08
CA PRO A 57 21.41 19.93 23.19
C PRO A 57 20.78 18.92 22.22
N TYR A 58 19.45 18.78 22.19
CA TYR A 58 18.76 17.76 21.40
C TYR A 58 18.02 18.38 20.21
N GLU A 59 18.18 17.78 19.04
CA GLU A 59 17.35 18.04 17.86
C GLU A 59 16.23 17.01 17.77
N ILE A 60 14.98 17.44 17.92
CA ILE A 60 13.81 16.62 17.60
C ILE A 60 13.40 16.95 16.18
N SER A 61 13.19 15.94 15.36
CA SER A 61 12.71 16.13 13.99
C SER A 61 11.35 15.51 13.79
N GLU A 62 10.34 16.37 13.78
CA GLU A 62 8.96 15.98 13.60
C GLU A 62 8.56 16.27 12.15
N PRO A 63 8.01 15.29 11.42
CA PRO A 63 7.26 15.59 10.21
C PRO A 63 6.00 16.38 10.60
N THR A 64 5.76 17.53 9.98
CA THR A 64 4.66 18.47 10.30
C THR A 64 3.25 18.02 9.84
N GLU A 65 3.02 16.69 9.85
CA GLU A 65 1.80 15.88 9.62
C GLU A 65 1.32 15.58 8.17
N ALA A 66 0.71 14.40 7.87
CA ALA A 66 0.13 13.38 8.76
C ALA A 66 0.53 11.92 8.44
N GLY A 67 0.78 11.14 9.51
CA GLY A 67 0.70 9.67 9.53
C GLY A 67 1.98 8.91 9.88
N VAL A 68 2.90 9.49 10.66
CA VAL A 68 3.99 8.72 11.27
C VAL A 68 3.74 8.61 12.77
N GLY A 69 3.04 7.55 13.19
CA GLY A 69 3.30 7.02 14.52
C GLY A 69 4.61 6.26 14.42
N ASN A 70 5.70 6.80 14.95
CA ASN A 70 6.89 6.00 15.18
C ASN A 70 7.70 6.56 16.35
N ASP A 71 7.46 6.01 17.52
CA ASP A 71 8.21 6.17 18.77
C ASP A 71 9.70 5.77 18.66
N LYS A 72 10.16 5.33 17.47
CA LYS A 72 11.54 4.85 17.25
C LYS A 72 12.23 5.28 15.94
N ALA A 73 11.68 6.23 15.16
CA ALA A 73 12.35 6.68 13.93
C ALA A 73 13.41 7.76 14.19
N THR A 74 14.69 7.42 14.07
CA THR A 74 15.82 8.34 14.36
C THR A 74 16.20 9.29 13.20
N SER A 75 15.71 9.06 11.98
CA SER A 75 15.72 10.05 10.88
C SER A 75 14.67 9.72 9.82
N ILE A 76 13.62 10.53 9.71
CA ILE A 76 12.59 10.36 8.68
C ILE A 76 13.06 11.15 7.45
N GLY A 77 13.51 10.45 6.41
CA GLY A 77 13.89 11.06 5.13
C GLY A 77 12.69 11.70 4.45
N GLN A 78 12.94 12.60 3.48
CA GLN A 78 11.90 13.11 2.60
C GLN A 78 11.23 11.92 1.89
N TYR A 79 9.92 11.75 2.07
CA TYR A 79 9.11 10.62 1.58
C TYR A 79 9.22 9.28 2.33
N ALA A 80 9.64 9.28 3.60
CA ALA A 80 9.37 8.14 4.47
C ALA A 80 7.86 8.02 4.76
N ALA A 81 7.29 6.83 4.57
CA ALA A 81 5.89 6.54 4.84
C ALA A 81 5.74 5.28 5.70
N GLY A 82 4.73 5.25 6.56
CA GLY A 82 4.26 3.99 7.17
C GLY A 82 3.64 3.12 6.09
N VAL A 83 3.99 1.84 6.07
CA VAL A 83 3.55 0.85 5.10
C VAL A 83 3.07 -0.40 5.82
N ALA A 84 1.81 -0.76 5.60
CA ALA A 84 1.30 -2.06 6.04
C ALA A 84 1.80 -3.15 5.10
N ILE A 85 2.43 -4.19 5.65
CA ILE A 85 2.84 -5.38 4.88
C ILE A 85 1.85 -6.56 5.07
N ASP A 86 0.74 -6.31 5.76
CA ASP A 86 -0.37 -7.24 5.97
C ASP A 86 -1.73 -6.53 5.81
N GLY A 87 -2.81 -7.30 5.90
CA GLY A 87 -4.19 -6.79 5.83
C GLY A 87 -4.86 -7.02 4.47
N THR A 88 -6.08 -6.50 4.32
CA THR A 88 -6.84 -6.63 3.06
C THR A 88 -7.32 -5.27 2.57
N PHE A 89 -6.99 -4.96 1.32
CA PHE A 89 -7.25 -3.64 0.72
C PHE A 89 -8.03 -3.77 -0.59
N THR A 90 -9.00 -2.89 -0.81
CA THR A 90 -9.78 -2.85 -2.06
C THR A 90 -9.06 -2.04 -3.12
N PHE A 91 -8.75 -2.68 -4.24
CA PHE A 91 -8.18 -2.05 -5.43
C PHE A 91 -9.19 -2.00 -6.57
N ARG A 92 -8.96 -1.10 -7.52
CA ARG A 92 -9.75 -0.95 -8.75
C ARG A 92 -8.94 -1.22 -10.00
N ASP A 93 -9.64 -1.29 -11.13
CA ASP A 93 -9.06 -1.28 -12.49
C ASP A 93 -8.09 -2.44 -12.75
N ILE A 94 -8.40 -3.62 -12.19
CA ILE A 94 -7.58 -4.83 -12.29
C ILE A 94 -7.89 -5.55 -13.61
N VAL A 95 -6.85 -5.90 -14.36
CA VAL A 95 -6.97 -6.48 -15.71
C VAL A 95 -6.77 -7.99 -15.68
N SER A 96 -7.69 -8.78 -16.25
CA SER A 96 -7.58 -10.25 -16.22
C SER A 96 -6.77 -10.85 -17.37
N THR A 97 -6.79 -10.30 -18.58
CA THR A 97 -6.20 -10.94 -19.78
C THR A 97 -5.86 -9.96 -20.92
N GLY A 98 -5.23 -8.80 -20.68
CA GLY A 98 -4.87 -7.86 -21.77
C GLY A 98 -6.04 -7.32 -22.62
N THR A 99 -7.26 -7.74 -22.34
CA THR A 99 -8.52 -7.36 -22.95
C THR A 99 -9.50 -7.10 -21.83
N THR A 100 -10.22 -5.98 -21.90
CA THR A 100 -11.49 -5.76 -21.18
C THR A 100 -12.36 -7.02 -21.42
N PRO A 101 -12.82 -7.70 -20.36
CA PRO A 101 -13.56 -7.07 -19.30
C PRO A 101 -12.83 -7.09 -17.95
N VAL A 102 -13.05 -6.00 -17.24
CA VAL A 102 -12.92 -5.90 -15.79
C VAL A 102 -13.56 -7.15 -15.16
N PRO A 103 -12.86 -7.92 -14.31
CA PRO A 103 -13.41 -9.16 -13.79
C PRO A 103 -14.62 -8.85 -12.90
N THR A 104 -15.79 -9.34 -13.33
CA THR A 104 -17.08 -9.15 -12.64
C THR A 104 -17.30 -10.18 -11.53
N SER A 105 -16.67 -11.35 -11.65
CA SER A 105 -16.77 -12.46 -10.69
C SER A 105 -15.41 -13.14 -10.48
N THR A 106 -14.49 -12.47 -9.78
CA THR A 106 -13.24 -13.14 -9.39
C THR A 106 -13.51 -14.09 -8.22
N PRO A 107 -13.04 -15.36 -8.25
CA PRO A 107 -13.17 -16.26 -7.10
C PRO A 107 -12.33 -15.83 -5.89
N GLN A 108 -12.77 -16.22 -4.68
CA GLN A 108 -11.96 -16.13 -3.46
C GLN A 108 -10.64 -16.87 -3.65
N GLY A 109 -9.53 -16.33 -3.14
CA GLY A 109 -8.21 -16.97 -3.20
C GLY A 109 -7.50 -16.84 -4.55
N THR A 110 -8.12 -16.20 -5.55
CA THR A 110 -7.48 -15.96 -6.85
C THR A 110 -6.22 -15.10 -6.66
N PRO A 111 -5.04 -15.53 -7.15
CA PRO A 111 -3.82 -14.74 -7.07
C PRO A 111 -3.95 -13.43 -7.85
N VAL A 112 -3.40 -12.35 -7.29
CA VAL A 112 -3.29 -11.05 -7.97
C VAL A 112 -1.82 -10.66 -8.07
N PHE A 113 -1.45 -10.07 -9.20
CA PHE A 113 -0.09 -9.73 -9.56
C PHE A 113 0.05 -8.25 -9.94
N LEU A 114 1.27 -7.72 -9.83
CA LEU A 114 1.68 -6.38 -10.22
C LEU A 114 2.50 -6.47 -11.50
N THR A 115 2.10 -5.69 -12.51
CA THR A 115 2.86 -5.54 -13.76
C THR A 115 4.06 -4.61 -13.58
N ALA A 116 5.02 -4.68 -14.51
CA ALA A 116 6.15 -3.74 -14.53
C ALA A 116 5.70 -2.26 -14.65
N GLY A 117 4.55 -1.99 -15.26
CA GLY A 117 3.93 -0.65 -15.32
C GLY A 117 3.21 -0.23 -14.03
N GLY A 118 3.21 -1.07 -13.01
CA GLY A 118 2.58 -0.80 -11.72
C GLY A 118 1.05 -0.92 -11.73
N ALA A 119 0.47 -1.62 -12.70
CA ALA A 119 -0.95 -1.98 -12.75
C ALA A 119 -1.18 -3.36 -12.13
N LEU A 120 -2.38 -3.60 -11.60
CA LEU A 120 -2.75 -4.91 -11.06
C LEU A 120 -3.37 -5.81 -12.14
N THR A 121 -3.08 -7.10 -12.08
CA THR A 121 -3.56 -8.09 -13.03
C THR A 121 -3.81 -9.46 -12.38
N LEU A 122 -4.62 -10.30 -13.03
CA LEU A 122 -4.81 -11.71 -12.67
C LEU A 122 -3.86 -12.65 -13.44
N VAL A 123 -3.01 -12.12 -14.32
CA VAL A 123 -2.04 -12.90 -15.12
C VAL A 123 -0.71 -13.03 -14.37
N SER A 124 -0.22 -14.25 -14.21
CA SER A 124 1.04 -14.53 -13.52
C SER A 124 2.30 -14.25 -14.35
N THR A 125 2.23 -14.44 -15.67
CA THR A 125 3.40 -14.40 -16.57
C THR A 125 4.15 -13.08 -16.44
N SER A 126 5.42 -13.17 -16.03
CA SER A 126 6.34 -12.03 -15.86
C SER A 126 5.88 -10.93 -14.88
N ASN A 127 4.91 -11.23 -14.00
CA ASN A 127 4.37 -10.28 -13.02
C ASN A 127 4.69 -10.71 -11.59
N THR A 128 4.77 -9.73 -10.69
CA THR A 128 5.11 -9.98 -9.27
C THR A 128 3.84 -10.30 -8.48
N ARG A 129 3.80 -11.40 -7.75
CA ARG A 129 2.63 -11.73 -6.92
C ARG A 129 2.48 -10.71 -5.79
N VAL A 130 1.27 -10.16 -5.66
CA VAL A 130 0.89 -9.17 -4.64
C VAL A 130 0.20 -9.85 -3.47
N GLY A 131 -0.71 -10.77 -3.77
CA GLY A 131 -1.59 -11.36 -2.77
C GLY A 131 -2.65 -12.24 -3.41
N VAL A 132 -3.77 -12.39 -2.72
CA VAL A 132 -4.93 -13.13 -3.20
C VAL A 132 -6.22 -12.37 -2.94
N VAL A 133 -7.23 -12.60 -3.77
CA VAL A 133 -8.57 -12.05 -3.56
C VAL A 133 -9.15 -12.57 -2.25
N ASN A 134 -9.62 -11.64 -1.41
CA ASN A 134 -10.14 -11.93 -0.08
C ASN A 134 -11.43 -11.16 0.23
N TYR A 135 -12.57 -11.73 -0.10
CA TYR A 135 -13.88 -11.20 0.23
C TYR A 135 -14.23 -11.47 1.71
N SER A 136 -14.60 -10.42 2.45
CA SER A 136 -15.27 -10.61 3.73
C SER A 136 -16.68 -11.18 3.51
N ALA A 137 -17.26 -11.81 4.53
CA ALA A 137 -18.63 -12.32 4.49
C ALA A 137 -19.68 -11.24 4.15
N THR A 138 -19.38 -9.98 4.46
CA THR A 138 -20.25 -8.82 4.22
C THR A 138 -19.88 -8.02 2.97
N TYR A 139 -18.86 -8.44 2.22
CA TYR A 139 -18.39 -7.68 1.06
C TYR A 139 -19.35 -7.81 -0.13
N GLN A 140 -19.89 -6.69 -0.59
CA GLN A 140 -20.68 -6.64 -1.82
C GLN A 140 -19.75 -6.61 -3.04
N LYS A 141 -19.75 -7.70 -3.81
CA LYS A 141 -18.95 -7.80 -5.04
C LYS A 141 -19.40 -6.74 -6.04
N ALA A 142 -18.44 -6.00 -6.58
CA ALA A 142 -18.66 -5.03 -7.63
C ALA A 142 -17.63 -5.25 -8.74
N ALA A 143 -18.06 -5.12 -9.99
CA ALA A 143 -17.17 -5.21 -11.14
C ALA A 143 -15.97 -4.26 -10.98
N GLY A 144 -14.77 -4.80 -11.07
CA GLY A 144 -13.54 -4.01 -11.02
C GLY A 144 -13.15 -3.52 -9.66
N LYS A 145 -13.75 -4.04 -8.60
CA LYS A 145 -13.29 -3.83 -7.24
C LYS A 145 -12.94 -5.19 -6.63
N LEU A 146 -11.66 -5.39 -6.33
CA LEU A 146 -11.21 -6.60 -5.66
C LEU A 146 -10.57 -6.26 -4.32
N PRO A 147 -11.06 -6.85 -3.22
CA PRO A 147 -10.32 -6.87 -1.97
C PRO A 147 -9.16 -7.87 -2.09
N ILE A 148 -7.94 -7.44 -1.79
CA ILE A 148 -6.72 -8.23 -1.91
C ILE A 148 -6.07 -8.33 -0.54
N ALA A 149 -5.88 -9.56 -0.06
CA ALA A 149 -5.09 -9.84 1.12
C ALA A 149 -3.59 -9.88 0.77
N ILE A 150 -2.79 -9.10 1.49
CA ILE A 150 -1.33 -9.06 1.40
C ILE A 150 -0.70 -9.66 2.67
N GLY A 151 0.53 -10.15 2.58
CA GLY A 151 1.26 -10.68 3.74
C GLY A 151 0.83 -12.07 4.23
N LEU A 152 0.11 -12.84 3.39
CA LEU A 152 -0.24 -14.25 3.63
C LEU A 152 0.90 -15.20 3.28
#